data_AF-A0AAV2AXI3-F1
#
_entry.id   AF-A0AAV2AXI3-F1
#
_cell.length_a   1.000
_cell.length_b   1.000
_cell.length_c   1.000
_cell.angle_alpha   90.00
_cell.angle_beta   90.00
_cell.angle_gamma   90.00
#
_symmetry.space_group_name_H-M   'P 1'
#
loop_
_entity.id
_entity.type
_entity.pdbx_description
1 polymer ?
#
loop_
_entity_poly.entity_id
_entity_poly.type
_entity_poly.pdbx_seq_one_letter_code
_entity_poly.pdbx_strand_id
1 'polypeptide(L)'
;MTGISRLWKDILCFVSMAASASGKPIKLGKDYEVNMLAHRDNKYYSKWNLEFTTELLHKHFPEQEVIIVKPSKMALMTFSCYANFVTVNNFGAPAYEKNVDSLNHLRLLLANIQKVLQNKSCETGSESCDANLPVPKSSNFLQIPLTVIGFSKGCVVLNQFLYSFHSLQQNKDLELELFVNNITDIYWLEGGHSGSSCTWVTDKSVLQSFANLKKNIHIHVTPYQVHCDTRPRIGKEEKIFRETLSRMGANIMRRLHFENEPRSLDKHFEVLEVFKETT
;
A
#
# COMPACT_ATOMS: atom_id res chain seq x y z
N MET A 1 26.43 -11.43 26.10
CA MET A 1 25.16 -12.16 26.25
C MET A 1 24.16 -11.52 25.31
N THR A 2 23.55 -12.35 24.46
CA THR A 2 22.23 -12.19 23.79
C THR A 2 21.98 -10.81 23.14
N GLY A 3 22.11 -10.63 21.82
CA GLY A 3 21.53 -11.43 20.76
C GLY A 3 20.20 -10.81 20.33
N ILE A 4 20.18 -10.09 19.22
CA ILE A 4 18.99 -9.86 18.41
C ILE A 4 19.45 -10.00 16.95
N SER A 5 19.02 -11.09 16.31
CA SER A 5 18.96 -11.20 14.87
C SER A 5 18.28 -9.94 14.32
N ARG A 6 18.98 -9.11 13.53
CA ARG A 6 18.33 -8.11 12.69
C ARG A 6 17.43 -8.88 11.70
N LEU A 7 16.16 -9.03 12.07
CA LEU A 7 15.13 -9.56 11.18
C LEU A 7 14.84 -8.44 10.18
N TRP A 8 15.30 -8.64 8.96
CA TRP A 8 14.97 -7.80 7.81
C TRP A 8 13.44 -7.80 7.64
N LYS A 9 12.85 -6.61 7.53
CA LYS A 9 11.45 -6.45 7.12
C LYS A 9 11.46 -5.81 5.74
N ASP A 10 10.61 -6.29 4.85
CA ASP A 10 10.42 -5.67 3.54
C ASP A 10 9.13 -4.86 3.51
N ILE A 11 9.10 -3.79 2.72
CA ILE A 11 7.91 -2.94 2.53
C ILE A 11 7.41 -3.06 1.11
N LEU A 12 6.15 -3.41 0.98
CA LEU A 12 5.42 -3.25 -0.27
C LEU A 12 4.49 -2.06 -0.18
N CYS A 13 4.75 -1.05 -1.01
CA CYS A 13 3.91 0.15 -1.07
C CYS A 13 3.13 0.21 -2.38
N PHE A 14 1.81 0.30 -2.26
CA PHE A 14 0.92 0.64 -3.36
C PHE A 14 0.70 2.15 -3.34
N VAL A 15 1.43 2.86 -4.20
CA VAL A 15 1.37 4.33 -4.31
C VAL A 15 0.56 4.72 -5.54
N SER A 16 -0.51 5.48 -5.33
CA SER A 16 -1.28 6.11 -6.40
C SER A 16 -1.10 7.62 -6.36
N MET A 17 -0.58 8.16 -7.44
CA MET A 17 -0.45 9.59 -7.69
C MET A 17 -1.63 10.11 -8.50
N ALA A 18 -2.08 11.33 -8.22
CA ALA A 18 -3.25 11.91 -8.87
C ALA A 18 -3.01 12.13 -10.37
N ALA A 19 -4.01 11.80 -11.20
CA ALA A 19 -4.20 12.45 -12.48
C ALA A 19 -5.49 13.27 -12.43
N SER A 20 -5.46 14.43 -13.06
CA SER A 20 -6.45 15.49 -12.87
C SER A 20 -7.83 15.22 -13.48
N ALA A 21 -8.81 15.98 -13.01
CA ALA A 21 -10.21 16.00 -13.45
C ALA A 21 -10.45 16.71 -14.80
N SER A 22 -9.49 16.76 -15.72
CA SER A 22 -9.61 17.50 -17.00
C SER A 22 -9.20 16.72 -18.26
N GLY A 23 -9.81 15.54 -18.47
CA GLY A 23 -10.29 15.08 -19.78
C GLY A 23 -9.37 15.14 -21.03
N LYS A 24 -8.05 14.98 -20.93
CA LYS A 24 -7.18 14.71 -22.11
C LYS A 24 -6.07 13.69 -21.80
N PRO A 25 -5.70 12.83 -22.78
CA PRO A 25 -4.87 11.65 -22.54
C PRO A 25 -3.36 11.97 -22.48
N ILE A 26 -2.65 11.36 -21.52
CA ILE A 26 -1.18 11.26 -21.49
C ILE A 26 -0.75 9.79 -21.48
N LYS A 27 -0.01 9.40 -22.53
CA LYS A 27 0.49 8.04 -22.78
C LYS A 27 1.16 7.42 -21.55
N LEU A 28 0.91 6.12 -21.37
CA LEU A 28 1.46 5.26 -20.32
C LEU A 28 2.99 5.24 -20.30
N GLY A 29 3.54 5.44 -19.10
CA GLY A 29 4.91 5.08 -18.73
C GLY A 29 5.64 6.23 -18.06
N LYS A 30 5.88 6.07 -16.74
CA LYS A 30 6.71 6.92 -15.84
C LYS A 30 5.92 8.05 -15.12
N ASP A 31 5.56 7.89 -13.85
CA ASP A 31 5.18 9.05 -12.99
C ASP A 31 6.46 9.67 -12.40
N TYR A 32 7.40 9.95 -13.30
CA TYR A 32 8.67 10.59 -13.00
C TYR A 32 8.43 12.10 -13.10
N GLU A 33 9.19 12.89 -12.36
CA GLU A 33 9.02 14.35 -12.28
C GLU A 33 8.76 15.01 -13.65
N VAL A 34 9.53 14.63 -14.68
CA VAL A 34 9.43 15.11 -16.06
C VAL A 34 8.02 14.96 -16.64
N ASN A 35 7.35 13.83 -16.38
CA ASN A 35 6.01 13.56 -16.91
C ASN A 35 4.93 14.32 -16.14
N MET A 36 5.11 14.53 -14.84
CA MET A 36 4.21 15.37 -14.04
C MET A 36 4.32 16.84 -14.45
N LEU A 37 5.54 17.34 -14.70
CA LEU A 37 5.79 18.72 -15.16
C LEU A 37 5.14 19.01 -16.53
N ALA A 38 5.09 18.01 -17.42
CA ALA A 38 4.44 18.14 -18.73
C ALA A 38 2.90 18.22 -18.65
N HIS A 39 2.30 17.83 -17.52
CA HIS A 39 0.85 17.81 -17.34
C HIS A 39 0.35 19.15 -16.77
N ARG A 40 -0.71 19.72 -17.38
CA ARG A 40 -1.34 21.00 -16.98
C ARG A 40 -1.58 21.13 -15.46
N ASP A 41 -2.23 20.13 -14.88
CA ASP A 41 -2.64 20.13 -13.47
C ASP A 41 -1.67 19.37 -12.54
N ASN A 42 -1.05 18.26 -12.98
CA ASN A 42 -0.14 17.49 -12.10
C ASN A 42 1.20 18.18 -11.86
N LYS A 43 1.60 19.15 -12.68
CA LYS A 43 2.86 19.89 -12.51
C LYS A 43 2.99 20.57 -11.14
N TYR A 44 1.88 20.95 -10.52
CA TYR A 44 1.87 21.56 -9.19
C TYR A 44 2.17 20.56 -8.07
N TYR A 45 2.10 19.26 -8.37
CA TYR A 45 2.34 18.15 -7.46
C TYR A 45 3.58 17.35 -7.86
N SER A 46 4.44 17.87 -8.77
CA SER A 46 5.61 17.14 -9.28
C SER A 46 6.60 16.75 -8.19
N LYS A 47 6.63 17.49 -7.06
CA LYS A 47 7.32 17.11 -5.82
C LYS A 47 6.94 15.70 -5.38
N TRP A 48 5.69 15.31 -5.51
CA TRP A 48 5.16 14.05 -5.00
C TRP A 48 5.34 12.88 -5.97
N ASN A 49 6.26 12.96 -6.93
CA ASN A 49 6.49 11.90 -7.91
C ASN A 49 6.90 10.56 -7.26
N LEU A 50 6.99 9.50 -8.06
CA LEU A 50 7.33 8.17 -7.54
C LEU A 50 8.74 8.11 -6.95
N GLU A 51 9.72 8.83 -7.50
CA GLU A 51 11.09 8.84 -6.98
C GLU A 51 11.13 9.44 -5.58
N PHE A 52 10.57 10.64 -5.41
CA PHE A 52 10.49 11.32 -4.12
C PHE A 52 9.68 10.52 -3.11
N THR A 53 8.57 9.90 -3.52
CA THR A 53 7.80 9.02 -2.62
C THR A 53 8.63 7.81 -2.18
N THR A 54 9.44 7.25 -3.07
CA THR A 54 10.35 6.14 -2.75
C THR A 54 11.40 6.57 -1.74
N GLU A 55 12.03 7.74 -1.94
CA GLU A 55 13.02 8.31 -1.03
C GLU A 55 12.42 8.58 0.36
N LEU A 56 11.20 9.14 0.43
CA LEU A 56 10.50 9.36 1.70
C LEU A 56 10.23 8.04 2.43
N LEU A 57 9.73 7.03 1.74
CA LEU A 57 9.46 5.72 2.34
C LEU A 57 10.76 5.06 2.82
N HIS A 58 11.85 5.18 2.06
CA HIS A 58 13.15 4.67 2.50
C HIS A 58 13.67 5.42 3.74
N LYS A 59 13.52 6.75 3.80
CA LYS A 59 13.84 7.55 5.00
C LYS A 59 13.04 7.08 6.23
N HIS A 60 11.76 6.78 6.05
CA HIS A 60 10.91 6.26 7.11
C HIS A 60 11.35 4.87 7.54
N PHE A 61 11.88 4.04 6.64
CA PHE A 61 12.25 2.66 6.92
C PHE A 61 13.69 2.36 6.45
N PRO A 62 14.71 2.93 7.12
CA PRO A 62 16.10 2.92 6.62
C PRO A 62 16.75 1.54 6.62
N GLU A 63 16.23 0.60 7.40
CA GLU A 63 16.75 -0.78 7.51
C GLU A 63 15.91 -1.78 6.70
N GLN A 64 15.08 -1.30 5.77
CA GLN A 64 14.11 -2.12 5.03
C GLN A 64 14.24 -1.89 3.52
N GLU A 65 14.04 -2.97 2.74
CA GLU A 65 13.90 -2.86 1.30
C GLU A 65 12.50 -2.35 0.94
N VAL A 66 12.44 -1.32 0.08
CA VAL A 66 11.19 -0.68 -0.31
C VAL A 66 10.86 -1.05 -1.75
N ILE A 67 9.76 -1.78 -1.92
CA ILE A 67 9.20 -2.15 -3.23
C ILE A 67 7.96 -1.29 -3.50
N ILE A 68 8.01 -0.49 -4.56
CA ILE A 68 6.87 0.33 -5.00
C ILE A 68 6.11 -0.37 -6.13
N VAL A 69 4.82 -0.59 -5.92
CA VAL A 69 3.89 -1.10 -6.93
C VAL A 69 3.08 0.04 -7.49
N LYS A 70 3.31 0.33 -8.78
CA LYS A 70 2.52 1.30 -9.53
C LYS A 70 1.18 0.70 -10.00
N PRO A 71 0.17 1.54 -10.27
CA PRO A 71 -1.05 1.11 -10.95
C PRO A 71 -0.73 0.44 -12.30
N SER A 72 -1.47 -0.60 -12.67
CA SER A 72 -1.26 -1.29 -13.95
C SER A 72 -1.83 -0.52 -15.14
N LYS A 73 -2.84 0.34 -14.90
CA LYS A 73 -3.42 1.24 -15.91
C LYS A 73 -4.02 2.49 -15.26
N MET A 74 -4.32 3.49 -16.10
CA MET A 74 -5.06 4.69 -15.73
C MET A 74 -6.41 4.70 -16.44
N ALA A 75 -7.52 4.51 -15.71
CA ALA A 75 -8.86 4.62 -16.27
C ALA A 75 -9.21 6.08 -16.55
N LEU A 76 -9.75 6.35 -17.74
CA LEU A 76 -10.05 7.70 -18.24
C LEU A 76 -8.83 8.64 -18.18
N MET A 77 -7.61 8.09 -18.13
CA MET A 77 -6.36 8.84 -17.98
C MET A 77 -6.26 9.65 -16.66
N THR A 78 -7.16 9.39 -15.72
CA THR A 78 -7.33 10.16 -14.47
C THR A 78 -7.23 9.26 -13.25
N PHE A 79 -7.79 8.06 -13.31
CA PHE A 79 -7.94 7.20 -12.14
C PHE A 79 -6.96 6.04 -12.19
N SER A 80 -6.04 5.99 -11.23
CA SER A 80 -5.18 4.82 -11.02
C SER A 80 -6.01 3.54 -10.81
N CYS A 81 -5.62 2.48 -11.51
CA CYS A 81 -6.22 1.16 -11.39
C CYS A 81 -5.15 0.10 -11.11
N TYR A 82 -5.27 -0.56 -9.96
CA TYR A 82 -4.50 -1.74 -9.62
C TYR A 82 -5.22 -3.00 -10.11
N ALA A 83 -5.45 -3.07 -11.43
CA ALA A 83 -6.30 -4.11 -12.03
C ALA A 83 -5.76 -5.54 -11.87
N ASN A 84 -4.49 -5.69 -11.47
CA ASN A 84 -3.92 -6.99 -11.15
C ASN A 84 -4.31 -7.48 -9.75
N PHE A 85 -4.81 -6.58 -8.89
CA PHE A 85 -5.19 -6.87 -7.52
C PHE A 85 -6.69 -6.71 -7.30
N VAL A 86 -7.31 -5.72 -7.92
CA VAL A 86 -8.70 -5.32 -7.65
C VAL A 86 -9.45 -5.11 -8.96
N THR A 87 -10.62 -5.73 -9.09
CA THR A 87 -11.53 -5.44 -10.18
C THR A 87 -11.98 -3.99 -10.10
N VAL A 88 -11.98 -3.30 -11.24
CA VAL A 88 -12.38 -1.90 -11.34
C VAL A 88 -13.40 -1.73 -12.45
N ASN A 89 -14.41 -0.89 -12.20
CA ASN A 89 -15.35 -0.50 -13.24
C ASN A 89 -14.73 0.52 -14.22
N ASN A 90 -15.48 0.91 -15.25
CA ASN A 90 -15.03 1.85 -16.28
C ASN A 90 -14.65 3.25 -15.76
N PHE A 91 -15.02 3.58 -14.51
CA PHE A 91 -14.71 4.85 -13.83
C PHE A 91 -13.59 4.71 -12.78
N GLY A 92 -12.90 3.56 -12.75
CA GLY A 92 -11.81 3.31 -11.81
C GLY A 92 -12.27 3.19 -10.35
N ALA A 93 -13.55 2.89 -10.11
CA ALA A 93 -14.05 2.53 -8.79
C ALA A 93 -13.85 1.02 -8.56
N PRO A 94 -13.38 0.61 -7.37
CA PRO A 94 -13.13 -0.79 -7.06
C PRO A 94 -14.44 -1.56 -6.91
N ALA A 95 -14.42 -2.82 -7.35
CA ALA A 95 -15.40 -3.84 -7.02
C ALA A 95 -14.65 -4.95 -6.26
N TYR A 96 -14.98 -5.12 -4.98
CA TYR A 96 -14.27 -6.07 -4.14
C TYR A 96 -14.86 -7.47 -4.27
N GLU A 97 -13.99 -8.46 -4.45
CA GLU A 97 -14.39 -9.84 -4.69
C GLU A 97 -13.95 -10.75 -3.53
N LYS A 98 -14.77 -11.76 -3.21
CA LYS A 98 -14.45 -12.77 -2.19
C LYS A 98 -13.66 -13.93 -2.81
N ASN A 99 -12.44 -13.67 -3.25
CA ASN A 99 -11.48 -14.67 -3.74
C ASN A 99 -10.08 -14.43 -3.16
N VAL A 100 -9.13 -15.33 -3.42
CA VAL A 100 -7.74 -15.21 -2.95
C VAL A 100 -6.77 -14.67 -4.02
N ASP A 101 -7.28 -14.22 -5.16
CA ASP A 101 -6.47 -13.93 -6.35
C ASP A 101 -5.49 -12.78 -6.11
N SER A 102 -5.92 -11.76 -5.37
CA SER A 102 -5.06 -10.62 -5.00
C SER A 102 -3.85 -11.04 -4.16
N LEU A 103 -4.01 -12.03 -3.27
CA LEU A 103 -2.95 -12.57 -2.42
C LEU A 103 -2.03 -13.50 -3.21
N ASN A 104 -2.58 -14.31 -4.11
CA ASN A 104 -1.80 -15.11 -5.06
C ASN A 104 -0.95 -14.22 -5.96
N HIS A 105 -1.52 -13.14 -6.48
CA HIS A 105 -0.78 -12.18 -7.29
C HIS A 105 0.35 -11.51 -6.51
N LEU A 106 0.08 -11.09 -5.27
CA LEU A 106 1.10 -10.55 -4.36
C LEU A 106 2.28 -11.53 -4.16
N ARG A 107 1.97 -12.78 -3.83
CA ARG A 107 2.97 -13.83 -3.61
C ARG A 107 3.82 -14.07 -4.85
N LEU A 108 3.18 -14.19 -6.03
CA LEU A 108 3.88 -14.38 -7.30
C LEU A 108 4.74 -13.18 -7.68
N LEU A 109 4.28 -11.95 -7.40
CA LEU A 109 5.04 -10.72 -7.64
C LEU A 109 6.35 -10.75 -6.83
N LEU A 110 6.29 -11.00 -5.52
CA LEU A 110 7.47 -11.05 -4.66
C LEU A 110 8.44 -12.17 -5.06
N ALA A 111 7.91 -13.37 -5.36
CA ALA A 111 8.71 -14.48 -5.85
C ALA A 111 9.46 -14.13 -7.16
N ASN A 112 8.81 -13.41 -8.07
CA ASN A 112 9.43 -12.99 -9.33
C ASN A 112 10.45 -11.88 -9.12
N ILE A 113 10.20 -10.92 -8.24
CA ILE A 113 11.19 -9.88 -7.87
C ILE A 113 12.45 -10.55 -7.33
N GLN A 114 12.32 -11.49 -6.41
CA GLN A 114 13.45 -12.22 -5.85
C GLN A 114 14.27 -12.93 -6.95
N LYS A 115 13.60 -13.63 -7.88
CA LYS A 115 14.28 -14.29 -9.02
C LYS A 115 15.06 -13.29 -9.89
N VAL A 116 14.47 -12.13 -10.18
CA VAL A 116 15.13 -11.08 -10.98
C VAL A 116 16.36 -10.54 -10.26
N LEU A 117 16.29 -10.31 -8.95
CA LEU A 117 17.43 -9.84 -8.15
C LEU A 117 18.56 -10.88 -8.10
N GLN A 118 18.22 -12.16 -7.93
CA GLN A 118 19.20 -13.26 -7.94
C GLN A 118 19.91 -13.41 -9.30
N ASN A 119 19.18 -13.29 -10.41
CA ASN A 119 19.79 -13.39 -11.74
C ASN A 119 20.77 -12.25 -12.02
N LYS A 120 20.46 -11.02 -11.60
CA LYS A 120 21.34 -9.86 -11.77
C LYS A 120 22.66 -9.97 -10.98
N SER A 121 22.63 -10.62 -9.81
CA SER A 121 23.86 -10.89 -9.04
C SER A 121 24.79 -11.91 -9.70
N CYS A 122 24.26 -12.78 -10.57
CA CYS A 122 25.06 -13.78 -11.29
C CYS A 122 25.64 -13.25 -12.61
N GLU A 123 24.99 -12.29 -13.26
CA GLU A 123 25.48 -11.67 -14.51
C GLU A 123 26.63 -10.66 -14.29
N THR A 124 26.74 -10.10 -13.08
CA THR A 124 27.78 -9.12 -12.70
C THR A 124 29.01 -9.78 -12.07
N GLY A 125 29.41 -10.96 -12.58
CA GLY A 125 30.56 -11.72 -12.11
C GLY A 125 31.85 -10.89 -12.08
N SER A 126 32.12 -10.22 -10.96
CA SER A 126 33.46 -9.91 -10.54
C SER A 126 34.06 -11.21 -10.02
N GLU A 127 34.89 -11.84 -10.85
CA GLU A 127 35.95 -12.74 -10.42
C GLU A 127 36.91 -11.99 -9.49
N SER A 128 36.51 -11.79 -8.24
CA SER A 128 37.43 -11.51 -7.14
C SER A 128 36.83 -12.06 -5.87
N CYS A 129 37.21 -13.30 -5.59
CA CYS A 129 37.01 -13.97 -4.32
C CYS A 129 37.71 -13.20 -3.20
N ASP A 130 36.97 -12.31 -2.52
CA ASP A 130 37.35 -11.86 -1.18
C ASP A 130 36.35 -12.43 -0.18
N ALA A 131 36.72 -13.57 0.41
CA ALA A 131 35.87 -14.47 1.19
C ALA A 131 35.49 -13.95 2.59
N ASN A 132 35.47 -12.63 2.83
CA ASN A 132 35.28 -12.07 4.17
C ASN A 132 34.24 -10.94 4.31
N LEU A 133 33.45 -10.63 3.27
CA LEU A 133 32.20 -9.89 3.49
C LEU A 133 31.03 -10.87 3.60
N PRO A 134 30.20 -10.80 4.67
CA PRO A 134 28.96 -11.56 4.72
C PRO A 134 28.01 -10.96 3.68
N VAL A 135 28.07 -11.47 2.45
CA VAL A 135 26.98 -11.31 1.48
C VAL A 135 25.74 -11.88 2.16
N PRO A 136 24.68 -11.10 2.41
CA PRO A 136 23.47 -11.64 3.03
C PRO A 136 22.96 -12.76 2.12
N LYS A 137 22.92 -13.99 2.64
CA LYS A 137 22.24 -15.10 1.96
C LYS A 137 20.84 -14.61 1.61
N SER A 138 20.53 -14.52 0.31
CA SER A 138 19.27 -13.99 -0.23
C SER A 138 18.08 -14.54 0.57
N SER A 139 17.53 -13.74 1.47
CA SER A 139 16.36 -14.13 2.24
C SER A 139 15.20 -14.34 1.28
N ASN A 140 14.46 -15.44 1.46
CA ASN A 140 13.27 -15.69 0.65
C ASN A 140 12.23 -14.62 0.99
N PHE A 141 11.86 -13.78 0.02
CA PHE A 141 10.91 -12.68 0.21
C PHE A 141 9.54 -13.17 0.69
N LEU A 142 9.23 -14.45 0.45
CA LEU A 142 7.99 -15.06 0.91
C LEU A 142 8.03 -15.49 2.39
N GLN A 143 9.20 -15.46 3.05
CA GLN A 143 9.42 -15.97 4.41
C GLN A 143 9.85 -14.89 5.41
N ILE A 144 10.05 -13.66 4.96
CA ILE A 144 10.44 -12.53 5.81
C ILE A 144 9.22 -11.69 6.18
N PRO A 145 9.24 -11.03 7.35
CA PRO A 145 8.15 -10.13 7.73
C PRO A 145 7.94 -9.02 6.69
N LEU A 146 6.69 -8.86 6.25
CA LEU A 146 6.26 -7.90 5.25
C LEU A 146 5.42 -6.79 5.90
N THR A 147 5.76 -5.54 5.59
CA THR A 147 4.92 -4.37 5.86
C THR A 147 4.23 -3.99 4.56
N VAL A 148 2.91 -3.80 4.59
CA VAL A 148 2.13 -3.42 3.41
C VAL A 148 1.54 -2.03 3.61
N ILE A 149 1.78 -1.13 2.67
CA ILE A 149 1.35 0.27 2.74
C ILE A 149 0.48 0.57 1.53
N GLY A 150 -0.71 1.10 1.77
CA GLY A 150 -1.58 1.67 0.73
C GLY A 150 -1.66 3.16 0.94
N PHE A 151 -1.32 3.94 -0.09
CA PHE A 151 -1.51 5.39 -0.08
C PHE A 151 -2.56 5.81 -1.11
N SER A 152 -3.47 6.72 -0.76
CA SER A 152 -4.49 7.25 -1.67
C SER A 152 -5.34 6.11 -2.28
N LYS A 153 -5.39 5.94 -3.61
CA LYS A 153 -6.06 4.79 -4.24
C LYS A 153 -5.34 3.46 -4.02
N GLY A 154 -4.09 3.44 -3.55
CA GLY A 154 -3.43 2.20 -3.13
C GLY A 154 -4.18 1.48 -2.00
N CYS A 155 -4.94 2.21 -1.18
CA CYS A 155 -5.80 1.63 -0.14
C CYS A 155 -6.89 0.71 -0.69
N VAL A 156 -7.27 0.81 -1.97
CA VAL A 156 -8.24 -0.14 -2.56
C VAL A 156 -7.64 -1.54 -2.65
N VAL A 157 -6.32 -1.68 -2.82
CA VAL A 157 -5.64 -2.98 -2.79
C VAL A 157 -5.70 -3.57 -1.39
N LEU A 158 -5.47 -2.76 -0.36
CA LEU A 158 -5.60 -3.20 1.03
C LEU A 158 -7.02 -3.66 1.32
N ASN A 159 -8.02 -2.89 0.91
CA ASN A 159 -9.43 -3.27 1.09
C ASN A 159 -9.74 -4.61 0.39
N GLN A 160 -9.21 -4.85 -0.81
CA GLN A 160 -9.33 -6.14 -1.47
C GLN A 160 -8.63 -7.27 -0.70
N PHE A 161 -7.46 -7.03 -0.12
CA PHE A 161 -6.79 -8.01 0.73
C PHE A 161 -7.66 -8.45 1.90
N LEU A 162 -8.49 -7.57 2.48
CA LEU A 162 -9.39 -7.95 3.56
C LEU A 162 -10.42 -9.00 3.10
N TYR A 163 -11.02 -8.82 1.92
CA TYR A 163 -11.91 -9.82 1.35
C TYR A 163 -11.16 -11.11 1.01
N SER A 164 -9.92 -11.00 0.55
CA SER A 164 -9.09 -12.17 0.26
C SER A 164 -8.65 -12.93 1.52
N PHE A 165 -8.37 -12.25 2.63
CA PHE A 165 -8.15 -12.88 3.93
C PHE A 165 -9.39 -13.63 4.42
N HIS A 166 -10.56 -13.03 4.23
CA HIS A 166 -11.82 -13.68 4.57
C HIS A 166 -12.05 -14.95 3.75
N SER A 167 -11.79 -14.92 2.43
CA SER A 167 -11.88 -16.10 1.58
C SER A 167 -10.83 -17.16 1.88
N LEU A 168 -9.61 -16.74 2.25
CA LEU A 168 -8.52 -17.67 2.62
C LEU A 168 -8.90 -18.54 3.81
N GLN A 169 -9.58 -17.98 4.81
CA GLN A 169 -10.07 -18.76 5.96
C GLN A 169 -11.06 -19.87 5.58
N GLN A 170 -11.72 -19.76 4.42
CA GLN A 170 -12.68 -20.76 3.95
C GLN A 170 -12.04 -21.83 3.06
N ASN A 171 -11.04 -21.47 2.25
CA ASN A 171 -10.40 -22.40 1.30
C ASN A 171 -9.21 -23.17 1.89
N LYS A 172 -8.64 -22.74 3.02
CA LYS A 172 -7.57 -23.41 3.77
C LYS A 172 -6.31 -23.71 2.95
N ASP A 173 -5.92 -22.78 2.08
CA ASP A 173 -4.64 -22.86 1.36
C ASP A 173 -3.47 -22.60 2.32
N LEU A 174 -2.83 -23.68 2.79
CA LEU A 174 -1.75 -23.62 3.78
C LEU A 174 -0.53 -22.83 3.30
N GLU A 175 -0.17 -22.89 2.01
CA GLU A 175 0.98 -22.15 1.48
C GLU A 175 0.69 -20.65 1.55
N LEU A 176 -0.52 -20.26 1.15
CA LEU A 176 -0.94 -18.87 1.15
C LEU A 176 -1.19 -18.34 2.57
N GLU A 177 -1.68 -19.17 3.49
CA GLU A 177 -1.79 -18.83 4.92
C GLU A 177 -0.43 -18.53 5.55
N LEU A 178 0.58 -19.37 5.30
CA LEU A 178 1.95 -19.13 5.77
C LEU A 178 2.51 -17.81 5.22
N PHE A 179 2.27 -17.54 3.93
CA PHE A 179 2.67 -16.27 3.33
C PHE A 179 1.95 -15.07 3.97
N VAL A 180 0.62 -15.13 4.15
CA VAL A 180 -0.16 -14.07 4.80
C VAL A 180 0.27 -13.86 6.25
N ASN A 181 0.72 -14.91 6.96
CA ASN A 181 1.25 -14.78 8.31
C ASN A 181 2.51 -13.91 8.38
N ASN A 182 3.29 -13.84 7.30
CA ASN A 182 4.45 -12.96 7.22
C ASN A 182 4.09 -11.49 7.04
N ILE A 183 2.87 -11.17 6.58
CA ILE A 183 2.37 -9.79 6.63
C ILE A 183 2.19 -9.41 8.10
N THR A 184 2.92 -8.42 8.60
CA THR A 184 2.92 -8.06 10.03
C THR A 184 2.24 -6.73 10.29
N ASP A 185 2.56 -5.73 9.47
CA ASP A 185 2.07 -4.36 9.59
C ASP A 185 1.31 -3.95 8.31
N ILE A 186 0.15 -3.32 8.46
CA ILE A 186 -0.64 -2.81 7.33
C ILE A 186 -1.02 -1.35 7.58
N TYR A 187 -0.62 -0.46 6.67
CA TYR A 187 -0.83 0.99 6.75
C TYR A 187 -1.83 1.46 5.70
N TRP A 188 -2.97 2.00 6.16
CA TRP A 188 -3.84 2.83 5.34
C TRP A 188 -3.41 4.29 5.49
N LEU A 189 -2.71 4.81 4.48
CA LEU A 189 -2.28 6.20 4.40
C LEU A 189 -3.26 6.98 3.53
N GLU A 190 -4.15 7.72 4.18
CA GLU A 190 -5.08 8.65 3.56
C GLU A 190 -5.86 8.07 2.37
N GLY A 191 -6.59 6.98 2.65
CA GLY A 191 -7.35 6.23 1.66
C GLY A 191 -8.50 7.05 1.04
N GLY A 192 -8.57 7.04 -0.29
CA GLY A 192 -9.63 7.71 -1.03
C GLY A 192 -9.74 7.23 -2.46
N HIS A 193 -10.97 7.18 -3.00
CA HIS A 193 -11.22 6.88 -4.41
C HIS A 193 -12.51 7.52 -4.91
N SER A 194 -12.72 7.44 -6.23
CA SER A 194 -13.87 8.01 -6.97
C SER A 194 -15.18 7.21 -6.82
N GLY A 195 -15.17 6.10 -6.09
CA GLY A 195 -16.33 5.22 -5.93
C GLY A 195 -17.32 5.74 -4.89
N SER A 196 -18.57 5.26 -4.96
CA SER A 196 -19.69 5.73 -4.14
C SER A 196 -19.78 5.11 -2.73
N SER A 197 -18.94 4.13 -2.42
CA SER A 197 -18.93 3.42 -1.14
C SER A 197 -17.64 2.63 -0.98
N CYS A 198 -17.43 2.08 0.21
CA CYS A 198 -16.36 1.12 0.51
C CYS A 198 -14.95 1.69 0.32
N THR A 199 -14.79 2.97 0.71
CA THR A 199 -13.47 3.57 0.94
C THR A 199 -12.81 2.92 2.14
N TRP A 200 -13.60 2.54 3.15
CA TRP A 200 -13.20 1.62 4.21
C TRP A 200 -14.15 0.42 4.25
N VAL A 201 -13.63 -0.76 4.59
CA VAL A 201 -14.43 -1.99 4.67
C VAL A 201 -15.33 -1.93 5.92
N THR A 202 -16.64 -2.12 5.75
CA THR A 202 -17.59 -2.10 6.89
C THR A 202 -18.28 -3.45 7.13
N ASP A 203 -17.99 -4.46 6.30
CA ASP A 203 -18.54 -5.81 6.46
C ASP A 203 -17.95 -6.48 7.72
N LYS A 204 -18.79 -6.72 8.72
CA LYS A 204 -18.37 -7.29 10.01
C LYS A 204 -17.73 -8.67 9.88
N SER A 205 -18.19 -9.50 8.95
CA SER A 205 -17.64 -10.86 8.77
C SER A 205 -16.21 -10.79 8.22
N VAL A 206 -15.98 -9.88 7.27
CA VAL A 206 -14.66 -9.62 6.70
C VAL A 206 -13.73 -9.02 7.75
N LEU A 207 -14.21 -8.05 8.54
CA LEU A 207 -13.42 -7.45 9.63
C LEU A 207 -13.11 -8.46 10.74
N GLN A 208 -14.02 -9.38 11.05
CA GLN A 208 -13.75 -10.44 12.02
C GLN A 208 -12.64 -11.38 11.53
N SER A 209 -12.70 -11.80 10.26
CA SER A 209 -11.64 -12.58 9.64
C SER A 209 -10.29 -11.86 9.71
N PHE A 210 -10.28 -10.56 9.43
CA PHE A 210 -9.07 -9.74 9.50
C PHE A 210 -8.52 -9.61 10.92
N ALA A 211 -9.37 -9.34 11.92
CA ALA A 211 -8.97 -9.23 13.33
C ALA A 211 -8.31 -10.52 13.84
N ASN A 212 -8.80 -11.69 13.40
CA ASN A 212 -8.25 -12.99 13.78
C ASN A 212 -6.80 -13.21 13.32
N LEU A 213 -6.34 -12.49 12.27
CA LEU A 213 -4.97 -12.58 11.78
C LEU A 213 -3.94 -11.85 12.67
N LYS A 214 -4.40 -11.05 13.65
CA LYS A 214 -3.56 -10.33 14.62
C LYS A 214 -2.47 -9.46 13.97
N LYS A 215 -2.83 -8.77 12.88
CA LYS A 215 -1.95 -7.79 12.22
C LYS A 215 -1.89 -6.49 13.01
N ASN A 216 -0.80 -5.75 12.87
CA ASN A 216 -0.72 -4.36 13.34
C ASN A 216 -1.37 -3.45 12.30
N ILE A 217 -2.39 -2.72 12.70
CA ILE A 217 -3.22 -1.90 11.82
C ILE A 217 -2.90 -0.44 12.07
N HIS A 218 -2.44 0.26 11.04
CA HIS A 218 -2.03 1.66 11.11
C HIS A 218 -2.96 2.50 10.22
N ILE A 219 -3.75 3.38 10.84
CA ILE A 219 -4.71 4.25 10.16
C ILE A 219 -4.19 5.69 10.24
N HIS A 220 -3.79 6.24 9.10
CA HIS A 220 -3.41 7.65 9.01
C HIS A 220 -4.39 8.36 8.11
N VAL A 221 -5.02 9.41 8.64
CA VAL A 221 -6.01 10.20 7.92
C VAL A 221 -5.80 11.69 8.12
N THR A 222 -6.34 12.51 7.23
CA THR A 222 -6.41 13.97 7.40
C THR A 222 -7.86 14.47 7.27
N PRO A 223 -8.17 15.70 7.71
CA PRO A 223 -9.46 16.33 7.43
C PRO A 223 -9.85 16.34 5.95
N TYR A 224 -8.89 16.28 5.01
CA TYR A 224 -9.18 16.22 3.57
C TYR A 224 -10.08 15.04 3.18
N GLN A 225 -9.86 13.85 3.75
CA GLN A 225 -10.72 12.70 3.50
C GLN A 225 -11.84 12.57 4.54
N VAL A 226 -11.52 12.51 5.83
CA VAL A 226 -12.51 12.09 6.85
C VAL A 226 -13.47 13.21 7.28
N HIS A 227 -13.11 14.47 7.06
CA HIS A 227 -13.99 15.64 7.31
C HIS A 227 -14.48 16.28 6.00
N CYS A 228 -14.55 15.50 4.91
CA CYS A 228 -14.99 15.99 3.61
C CYS A 228 -16.52 16.14 3.56
N ASP A 229 -17.04 17.37 3.61
CA ASP A 229 -18.49 17.66 3.57
C ASP A 229 -19.21 17.12 2.33
N THR A 230 -18.52 17.06 1.19
CA THR A 230 -19.09 16.53 -0.06
C THR A 230 -19.01 15.00 -0.14
N ARG A 231 -18.21 14.36 0.71
CA ARG A 231 -18.03 12.90 0.79
C ARG A 231 -18.05 12.42 2.26
N PRO A 232 -19.10 12.75 3.03
CA PRO A 232 -19.13 12.51 4.49
C PRO A 232 -19.12 11.02 4.84
N ARG A 233 -19.44 10.16 3.86
CA ARG A 233 -19.34 8.71 4.01
C ARG A 233 -17.92 8.24 4.36
N ILE A 234 -16.86 8.92 3.91
CA ILE A 234 -15.48 8.44 4.12
C ILE A 234 -15.15 8.42 5.61
N GLY A 235 -15.44 9.51 6.33
CA GLY A 235 -15.27 9.56 7.78
C GLY A 235 -16.20 8.59 8.52
N LYS A 236 -17.44 8.40 8.04
CA LYS A 236 -18.38 7.42 8.63
C LYS A 236 -17.87 5.99 8.48
N GLU A 237 -17.42 5.60 7.29
CA GLU A 237 -16.87 4.28 7.00
C GLU A 237 -15.57 4.04 7.78
N GLU A 238 -14.66 5.02 7.84
CA GLU A 238 -13.43 4.94 8.66
C GLU A 238 -13.75 4.69 10.13
N LYS A 239 -14.70 5.45 10.68
CA LYS A 239 -15.13 5.29 12.07
C LYS A 239 -15.68 3.89 12.31
N ILE A 240 -16.55 3.38 11.43
CA ILE A 240 -17.10 2.02 11.53
C ILE A 240 -16.00 0.97 11.46
N PHE A 241 -15.06 1.09 10.51
CA PHE A 241 -13.91 0.21 10.34
C PHE A 241 -13.09 0.13 11.62
N ARG A 242 -12.62 1.28 12.11
CA ARG A 242 -11.79 1.41 13.31
C ARG A 242 -12.50 0.87 14.56
N GLU A 243 -13.73 1.31 14.83
CA GLU A 243 -14.46 0.94 16.05
C GLU A 243 -14.89 -0.53 16.05
N THR A 244 -15.15 -1.10 14.87
CA THR A 244 -15.47 -2.53 14.77
C THR A 244 -14.24 -3.38 15.05
N LEU A 245 -13.10 -3.08 14.42
CA LEU A 245 -11.85 -3.81 14.65
C LEU A 245 -11.35 -3.63 16.10
N SER A 246 -11.48 -2.43 16.68
CA SER A 246 -11.11 -2.17 18.07
C SER A 246 -11.94 -3.02 19.04
N ARG A 247 -13.25 -3.13 18.83
CA ARG A 247 -14.13 -4.01 19.63
C ARG A 247 -13.82 -5.49 19.46
N MET A 248 -13.25 -5.89 18.32
CA MET A 248 -12.78 -7.26 18.07
C MET A 248 -11.38 -7.53 18.67
N GLY A 249 -10.78 -6.56 19.38
CA GLY A 249 -9.47 -6.71 20.01
C GLY A 249 -8.30 -6.63 19.03
N ALA A 250 -8.49 -6.09 17.83
CA ALA A 250 -7.40 -5.89 16.88
C ALA A 250 -6.41 -4.82 17.37
N ASN A 251 -5.12 -4.98 17.06
CA ASN A 251 -4.10 -4.00 17.38
C ASN A 251 -4.15 -2.83 16.38
N ILE A 252 -4.71 -1.69 16.80
CA ILE A 252 -4.95 -0.54 15.92
C ILE A 252 -4.28 0.70 16.49
N MET A 253 -3.48 1.36 15.65
CA MET A 253 -3.05 2.73 15.82
C MET A 253 -3.79 3.63 14.83
N ARG A 254 -4.31 4.76 15.31
CA ARG A 254 -4.99 5.76 14.47
C ARG A 254 -4.40 7.13 14.74
N ARG A 255 -4.03 7.85 13.68
CA ARG A 255 -3.57 9.24 13.75
C ARG A 255 -4.34 10.11 12.76
N LEU A 256 -4.94 11.17 13.28
CA LEU A 256 -5.51 12.26 12.49
C LEU A 256 -4.44 13.35 12.36
N HIS A 257 -3.88 13.51 11.17
CA HIS A 257 -2.86 14.51 10.89
C HIS A 257 -3.51 15.84 10.53
N PHE A 258 -2.85 16.95 10.88
CA PHE A 258 -3.25 18.30 10.50
C PHE A 258 -4.67 18.67 10.94
N GLU A 259 -5.12 18.17 12.11
CA GLU A 259 -6.50 18.36 12.59
C GLU A 259 -6.91 19.84 12.71
N ASN A 260 -5.96 20.70 13.08
CA ASN A 260 -6.17 22.14 13.26
C ASN A 260 -5.96 22.96 11.99
N GLU A 261 -5.69 22.33 10.85
CA GLU A 261 -5.42 23.00 9.59
C GLU A 261 -6.59 22.85 8.59
N PRO A 262 -6.76 23.81 7.65
CA PRO A 262 -7.77 23.69 6.61
C PRO A 262 -7.58 22.44 5.75
N ARG A 263 -8.68 21.82 5.33
CA ARG A 263 -8.65 20.69 4.38
C ARG A 263 -7.99 21.11 3.07
N SER A 264 -6.97 20.39 2.62
CA SER A 264 -6.33 20.63 1.32
C SER A 264 -5.80 19.34 0.71
N LEU A 265 -5.68 19.35 -0.62
CA LEU A 265 -5.02 18.25 -1.34
C LEU A 265 -3.52 18.19 -1.04
N ASP A 266 -2.91 19.31 -0.65
CA ASP A 266 -1.51 19.32 -0.19
C ASP A 266 -1.34 18.49 1.09
N LYS A 267 -2.24 18.65 2.08
CA LYS A 267 -2.23 17.84 3.31
C LYS A 267 -2.44 16.36 3.05
N HIS A 268 -3.21 16.01 2.02
CA HIS A 268 -3.36 14.61 1.59
C HIS A 268 -2.01 13.98 1.21
N PHE A 269 -1.12 14.72 0.54
CA PHE A 269 0.21 14.23 0.20
C PHE A 269 1.23 14.39 1.34
N GLU A 270 1.13 15.46 2.13
CA GLU A 270 2.02 15.76 3.27
C GLU A 270 2.02 14.63 4.33
N VAL A 271 0.96 13.82 4.40
CA VAL A 271 0.95 12.59 5.22
C VAL A 271 2.16 11.68 4.93
N LEU A 272 2.63 11.59 3.69
CA LEU A 272 3.79 10.76 3.33
C LEU A 272 5.08 11.22 4.02
N GLU A 273 5.18 12.51 4.36
CA GLU A 273 6.34 13.06 5.08
C GLU A 273 6.25 12.78 6.58
N VAL A 274 5.05 12.85 7.17
CA VAL A 274 4.91 12.92 8.65
C VAL A 274 4.37 11.65 9.30
N PHE A 275 3.89 10.64 8.55
CA PHE A 275 3.14 9.52 9.14
C PHE A 275 3.94 8.68 10.15
N LYS A 276 5.28 8.66 10.03
CA LYS A 276 6.17 7.94 10.94
C LYS A 276 6.96 8.85 11.89
N GLU A 277 6.79 10.16 11.80
CA GLU A 277 7.45 11.10 12.71
C GLU A 277 6.83 10.98 14.10
N THR A 278 7.67 10.89 15.13
CA THR A 278 7.21 10.90 16.52
C THR A 278 6.85 12.34 16.88
N THR A 279 5.57 12.61 17.13
CA THR A 279 5.14 13.86 17.80
C THR A 279 5.47 13.82 19.27
#